data_AF-A0A958K6V0-F1
#
_entry.id   AF-A0A958K6V0-F1
#
_cell.length_a   1.000
_cell.length_b   1.000
_cell.length_c   1.000
_cell.angle_alpha   90.00
_cell.angle_beta   90.00
_cell.angle_gamma   90.00
#
_symmetry.space_group_name_H-M   'P 1'
#
loop_
_entity.id
_entity.type
_entity.pdbx_description
1 polymer ?
#
loop_
_entity_poly.entity_id
_entity_poly.type
_entity_poly.pdbx_seq_one_letter_code
_entity_poly.pdbx_strand_id
1 'polypeptide(L)'
;LAPSAFDAWWNLYDEIAKHLRVQVTIDAKTSLLGLGEADELLADQDRDLRKQVWQATNEAWKVHDLSVAQGLNSLAGIRLKENELRSSKRPKHFLDDAFHDAGVKAETIEAMIAVARDNLPTAHKAMALIAEGMGATHYEPWDKFAPCPTSLSRQEKNSDKMTFPEAIDLVRKAFSSFHPDMGAFVDTCLADRMIEARTLPGKTPGAYSHSFLRSGKAPVFMSYSGSLDQIFTLAHELGHSLHTYSMNDLPVIQRDYPMTVAETASNVGEMLLSGYLQQQDTSKTDIVTSWADMQNGIGYLVNIPLRYEFEKALYERRQDEFLTPNDLREEMLRAHELWYGDGMETKDPMFWASKQHFHFSDISFYNFPYAFGYLFASGVYSKILEQGSDFYPAYINLLRDTGRMSAEDLAAKHLGVDLTQKDFWQTSYDIFAQKVADFERALKGN
;
A
#
# COMPACT_ATOMS: atom_id res chain seq x y z
N LEU A 1 -29.92 1.16 -1.84
CA LEU A 1 -30.20 2.38 -1.05
C LEU A 1 -30.56 3.49 -2.03
N ALA A 2 -31.49 4.39 -1.70
CA ALA A 2 -31.75 5.55 -2.56
C ALA A 2 -30.50 6.45 -2.59
N PRO A 3 -30.12 7.04 -3.74
CA PRO A 3 -28.94 7.89 -3.81
C PRO A 3 -29.09 9.08 -2.86
N SER A 4 -28.14 9.23 -1.94
CA SER A 4 -28.07 10.37 -1.03
C SER A 4 -27.38 11.56 -1.72
N ALA A 5 -27.66 12.78 -1.26
CA ALA A 5 -26.96 13.97 -1.75
C ALA A 5 -25.45 13.93 -1.41
N PHE A 6 -25.06 13.13 -0.43
CA PHE A 6 -23.66 12.94 -0.02
C PHE A 6 -22.90 12.05 -1.01
N ASP A 7 -23.50 10.93 -1.41
CA ASP A 7 -22.89 10.00 -2.37
C ASP A 7 -22.94 10.52 -3.81
N ALA A 8 -23.75 11.55 -4.08
CA ALA A 8 -23.87 12.14 -5.41
C ALA A 8 -22.53 12.61 -5.99
N TRP A 9 -21.62 13.14 -5.14
CA TRP A 9 -20.31 13.61 -5.58
C TRP A 9 -19.34 12.48 -5.91
N TRP A 10 -19.33 11.42 -5.09
CA TRP A 10 -18.61 10.18 -5.40
C TRP A 10 -19.15 9.56 -6.70
N ASN A 11 -20.47 9.42 -6.83
CA ASN A 11 -21.10 8.87 -8.02
C ASN A 11 -20.77 9.70 -9.28
N LEU A 12 -20.75 11.04 -9.17
CA LEU A 12 -20.33 11.90 -10.28
C LEU A 12 -18.88 11.62 -10.68
N TYR A 13 -17.97 11.56 -9.71
CA TYR A 13 -16.56 11.22 -9.94
C TYR A 13 -16.42 9.84 -10.61
N ASP A 14 -17.07 8.82 -10.06
CA ASP A 14 -17.04 7.45 -10.53
C ASP A 14 -17.60 7.32 -11.96
N GLU A 15 -18.70 8.02 -12.27
CA GLU A 15 -19.25 8.05 -13.63
C GLU A 15 -18.35 8.77 -14.63
N ILE A 16 -17.66 9.86 -14.22
CA ILE A 16 -16.61 10.49 -15.03
C ILE A 16 -15.48 9.49 -15.29
N ALA A 17 -14.96 8.84 -14.25
CA ALA A 17 -13.86 7.89 -14.36
C ALA A 17 -14.19 6.71 -15.28
N LYS A 18 -15.39 6.12 -15.17
CA LYS A 18 -15.86 5.02 -16.03
C LYS A 18 -15.96 5.40 -17.51
N HIS A 19 -16.35 6.64 -17.80
CA HIS A 19 -16.56 7.13 -19.17
C HIS A 19 -15.37 7.87 -19.75
N LEU A 20 -14.34 8.15 -18.95
CA LEU A 20 -13.09 8.74 -19.42
C LEU A 20 -12.46 7.85 -20.48
N ARG A 21 -11.90 8.45 -21.53
CA ARG A 21 -11.20 7.74 -22.61
C ARG A 21 -9.80 8.30 -22.78
N VAL A 22 -8.82 7.40 -22.75
CA VAL A 22 -7.40 7.71 -22.90
C VAL A 22 -6.98 7.32 -24.31
N GLN A 23 -6.44 8.27 -25.06
CA GLN A 23 -5.98 8.02 -26.42
C GLN A 23 -4.54 7.49 -26.40
N VAL A 24 -4.37 6.22 -26.76
CA VAL A 24 -3.07 5.54 -26.78
C VAL A 24 -2.79 5.00 -28.17
N THR A 25 -1.54 5.12 -28.63
CA THR A 25 -1.09 4.62 -29.94
C THR A 25 -0.05 3.52 -29.72
N ILE A 26 -0.38 2.31 -30.15
CA ILE A 26 0.52 1.14 -30.10
C ILE A 26 0.65 0.61 -31.52
N ASP A 27 1.87 0.34 -32.00
CA ASP A 27 2.13 -0.16 -33.36
C ASP A 27 1.42 0.63 -34.48
N ALA A 28 1.49 1.97 -34.40
CA ALA A 28 0.83 2.91 -35.30
C ALA A 28 -0.72 2.83 -35.35
N LYS A 29 -1.34 2.10 -34.40
CA LYS A 29 -2.79 2.06 -34.22
C LYS A 29 -3.19 2.86 -32.99
N THR A 30 -3.95 3.92 -33.21
CA THR A 30 -4.56 4.71 -32.11
C THR A 30 -5.86 4.06 -31.66
N SER A 31 -5.99 3.84 -30.35
CA SER A 31 -7.20 3.32 -29.70
C SER A 31 -7.64 4.26 -28.57
N LEU A 32 -8.94 4.26 -28.26
CA LEU A 32 -9.49 4.92 -27.08
C LEU A 32 -9.72 3.85 -26.02
N LEU A 33 -8.92 3.89 -24.97
CA LEU A 33 -8.97 2.93 -23.87
C LEU A 33 -9.75 3.53 -22.70
N GLY A 34 -10.43 2.68 -21.92
CA GLY A 34 -10.90 3.07 -20.59
C GLY A 34 -9.73 3.24 -19.61
N LEU A 35 -9.99 3.85 -18.44
CA LEU A 35 -8.94 4.05 -17.44
C LEU A 35 -8.27 2.75 -16.97
N GLY A 36 -9.05 1.70 -16.71
CA GLY A 36 -8.49 0.41 -16.28
C GLY A 36 -7.55 -0.21 -17.32
N GLU A 37 -7.96 -0.20 -18.60
CA GLU A 37 -7.12 -0.67 -19.71
C GLU A 37 -5.86 0.17 -19.88
N ALA A 38 -5.95 1.49 -19.68
CA ALA A 38 -4.79 2.38 -19.72
C ALA A 38 -3.84 2.14 -18.53
N ASP A 39 -4.37 1.97 -17.31
CA ASP A 39 -3.57 1.73 -16.10
C ASP A 39 -2.78 0.42 -16.19
N GLU A 40 -3.33 -0.63 -16.81
CA GLU A 40 -2.60 -1.89 -17.08
C GLU A 40 -1.34 -1.65 -17.92
N LEU A 41 -1.38 -0.72 -18.89
CA LEU A 41 -0.23 -0.38 -19.73
C LEU A 41 0.85 0.39 -18.97
N LEU A 42 0.57 0.96 -17.79
CA LEU A 42 1.59 1.56 -16.91
C LEU A 42 2.49 0.50 -16.24
N ALA A 43 2.16 -0.78 -16.36
CA ALA A 43 3.00 -1.89 -15.92
C ALA A 43 3.72 -2.59 -17.09
N ASP A 44 3.70 -2.01 -18.30
CA ASP A 44 4.41 -2.58 -19.46
C ASP A 44 5.93 -2.42 -19.32
N GLN A 45 6.70 -3.32 -19.95
CA GLN A 45 8.16 -3.24 -20.02
C GLN A 45 8.64 -2.04 -20.85
N ASP A 46 7.85 -1.60 -21.85
CA ASP A 46 8.15 -0.43 -22.66
C ASP A 46 7.89 0.89 -21.91
N ARG A 47 8.99 1.56 -21.52
CA ARG A 47 8.94 2.84 -20.80
C ARG A 47 8.33 3.98 -21.61
N ASP A 48 8.52 4.01 -22.93
CA ASP A 48 7.97 5.07 -23.77
C ASP A 48 6.45 4.92 -23.89
N LEU A 49 5.96 3.67 -23.97
CA LEU A 49 4.52 3.38 -23.87
C LEU A 49 3.96 3.85 -22.53
N ARG A 50 4.61 3.52 -21.40
CA ARG A 50 4.17 3.98 -20.07
C ARG A 50 4.08 5.51 -20.00
N LYS A 51 5.10 6.21 -20.52
CA LYS A 51 5.13 7.67 -20.59
C LYS A 51 3.97 8.24 -21.41
N GLN A 52 3.76 7.71 -22.61
CA GLN A 52 2.66 8.13 -23.47
C GLN A 52 1.30 7.95 -22.78
N VAL A 53 1.08 6.79 -22.16
CA VAL A 53 -0.14 6.48 -21.43
C VAL A 53 -0.35 7.45 -20.27
N TRP A 54 0.67 7.68 -19.43
CA TRP A 54 0.59 8.61 -18.32
C TRP A 54 0.24 10.04 -18.77
N GLN A 55 0.86 10.53 -19.85
CA GLN A 55 0.57 11.85 -20.42
C GLN A 55 -0.86 11.92 -20.97
N ALA A 56 -1.30 10.90 -21.72
CA ALA A 56 -2.64 10.84 -22.27
C ALA A 56 -3.71 10.79 -21.17
N THR A 57 -3.46 10.06 -20.08
CA THR A 57 -4.34 10.00 -18.91
C THR A 57 -4.46 11.37 -18.24
N ASN A 58 -3.35 12.09 -18.08
CA ASN A 58 -3.35 13.45 -17.54
C ASN A 58 -4.19 14.42 -18.39
N GLU A 59 -4.03 14.39 -19.72
CA GLU A 59 -4.81 15.24 -20.62
C GLU A 59 -6.30 14.87 -20.63
N ALA A 60 -6.64 13.59 -20.49
CA ALA A 60 -8.03 13.15 -20.37
C ALA A 60 -8.68 13.70 -19.08
N TRP A 61 -7.98 13.64 -17.94
CA TRP A 61 -8.49 14.18 -16.68
C TRP A 61 -8.63 15.70 -16.68
N LYS A 62 -7.75 16.41 -17.39
CA LYS A 62 -7.79 17.87 -17.50
C LYS A 62 -9.10 18.39 -18.11
N VAL A 63 -9.76 17.63 -18.98
CA VAL A 63 -11.07 17.98 -19.55
C VAL A 63 -12.17 18.06 -18.48
N HIS A 64 -11.99 17.37 -17.35
CA HIS A 64 -12.98 17.26 -16.28
C HIS A 64 -12.56 17.95 -14.98
N ASP A 65 -11.47 18.73 -15.00
CA ASP A 65 -10.87 19.31 -13.80
C ASP A 65 -11.84 20.18 -12.97
N LEU A 66 -12.67 20.99 -13.63
CA LEU A 66 -13.71 21.80 -12.99
C LEU A 66 -14.75 20.94 -12.24
N SER A 67 -15.25 19.88 -12.87
CA SER A 67 -16.25 18.98 -12.26
C SER A 67 -15.68 18.24 -11.05
N VAL A 68 -14.43 17.77 -11.19
CA VAL A 68 -13.73 17.03 -10.15
C VAL A 68 -13.37 17.96 -8.97
N ALA A 69 -12.93 19.19 -9.26
CA ALA A 69 -12.70 20.22 -8.24
C ALA A 69 -13.98 20.56 -7.47
N GLN A 70 -15.11 20.69 -8.16
CA GLN A 70 -16.42 20.93 -7.52
C GLN A 70 -16.80 19.78 -6.59
N GLY A 71 -16.58 18.53 -7.01
CA GLY A 71 -16.78 17.34 -6.19
C GLY A 71 -15.97 17.40 -4.89
N LEU A 72 -14.64 17.59 -4.98
CA LEU A 72 -13.75 17.68 -3.81
C LEU A 72 -14.15 18.78 -2.85
N ASN A 73 -14.37 19.99 -3.36
CA ASN A 73 -14.76 21.13 -2.53
C ASN A 73 -16.10 20.89 -1.82
N SER A 74 -17.01 20.15 -2.45
CA SER A 74 -18.33 19.84 -1.89
C SER A 74 -18.24 18.76 -0.82
N LEU A 75 -17.48 17.68 -1.06
CA LEU A 75 -17.21 16.63 -0.07
C LEU A 75 -16.51 17.20 1.17
N ALA A 76 -15.42 17.95 0.98
CA ALA A 76 -14.70 18.58 2.09
C ALA A 76 -15.60 19.59 2.83
N GLY A 77 -16.36 20.41 2.12
CA GLY A 77 -17.29 21.37 2.72
C GLY A 77 -18.42 20.71 3.53
N ILE A 78 -18.99 19.60 3.05
CA ILE A 78 -19.99 18.84 3.79
C ILE A 78 -19.39 18.28 5.08
N ARG A 79 -18.22 17.65 5.02
CA ARG A 79 -17.53 17.07 6.19
C ARG A 79 -17.16 18.13 7.23
N LEU A 80 -16.60 19.25 6.79
CA LEU A 80 -16.31 20.38 7.67
C LEU A 80 -17.59 20.87 8.37
N LYS A 81 -18.69 20.99 7.62
CA LYS A 81 -19.98 21.40 8.19
C LYS A 81 -20.53 20.36 9.17
N GLU A 82 -20.44 19.07 8.86
CA GLU A 82 -20.83 18.02 9.80
C GLU A 82 -20.01 18.06 11.08
N ASN A 83 -18.70 18.32 11.00
CA ASN A 83 -17.83 18.42 12.16
C ASN A 83 -18.24 19.56 13.10
N GLU A 84 -18.65 20.71 12.56
CA GLU A 84 -19.23 21.81 13.35
C GLU A 84 -20.53 21.40 14.05
N LEU A 85 -21.38 20.61 13.39
CA LEU A 85 -22.71 20.24 13.89
C LEU A 85 -22.67 19.09 14.91
N ARG A 86 -21.68 18.19 14.84
CA ARG A 86 -21.59 16.98 15.67
C ARG A 86 -21.24 17.24 17.13
N SER A 87 -20.60 18.38 17.46
CA SER A 87 -20.21 18.71 18.83
C SER A 87 -20.34 20.20 19.10
N SER A 88 -21.20 20.56 20.06
CA SER A 88 -21.30 21.92 20.60
C SER A 88 -20.36 22.19 21.78
N LYS A 89 -19.59 21.19 22.22
CA LYS A 89 -18.74 21.27 23.43
C LYS A 89 -17.26 21.50 23.10
N ARG A 90 -16.77 20.89 22.04
CA ARG A 90 -15.39 21.02 21.53
C ARG A 90 -15.43 21.14 20.01
N PRO A 91 -14.70 22.10 19.41
CA PRO A 91 -14.46 22.09 17.97
C PRO A 91 -13.84 20.77 17.55
N LYS A 92 -14.43 20.12 16.56
CA LYS A 92 -13.95 18.85 16.02
C LYS A 92 -13.01 19.14 14.86
N HIS A 93 -11.78 18.65 14.94
CA HIS A 93 -10.80 18.81 13.88
C HIS A 93 -11.16 17.92 12.68
N PHE A 94 -10.83 18.30 11.44
CA PHE A 94 -11.17 17.52 10.25
C PHE A 94 -10.47 16.14 10.19
N LEU A 95 -9.44 15.93 11.02
CA LEU A 95 -8.75 14.64 11.17
C LEU A 95 -9.34 13.76 12.29
N ASP A 96 -10.20 14.29 13.16
CA ASP A 96 -10.64 13.58 14.37
C ASP A 96 -11.34 12.25 14.01
N ASP A 97 -12.18 12.21 12.96
CA ASP A 97 -12.85 10.98 12.50
C ASP A 97 -11.85 9.98 11.90
N ALA A 98 -10.98 10.44 11.00
CA ALA A 98 -10.02 9.56 10.35
C ALA A 98 -9.06 8.93 11.37
N PHE A 99 -8.65 9.67 12.39
CA PHE A 99 -7.81 9.14 13.47
C PHE A 99 -8.58 8.22 14.43
N HIS A 100 -9.84 8.54 14.72
CA HIS A 100 -10.71 7.68 15.51
C HIS A 100 -10.94 6.32 14.84
N ASP A 101 -11.34 6.33 13.57
CA ASP A 101 -11.60 5.12 12.77
C ASP A 101 -10.33 4.28 12.59
N ALA A 102 -9.17 4.94 12.51
CA ALA A 102 -7.87 4.32 12.44
C ALA A 102 -7.34 3.83 13.81
N GLY A 103 -7.98 4.19 14.92
CA GLY A 103 -7.56 3.81 16.28
C GLY A 103 -6.21 4.40 16.71
N VAL A 104 -5.91 5.63 16.28
CA VAL A 104 -4.61 6.30 16.50
C VAL A 104 -4.78 7.73 17.03
N LYS A 105 -3.73 8.26 17.64
CA LYS A 105 -3.60 9.67 18.03
C LYS A 105 -2.98 10.51 16.93
N ALA A 106 -3.19 11.83 17.00
CA ALA A 106 -2.58 12.78 16.07
C ALA A 106 -1.04 12.76 16.16
N GLU A 107 -0.52 12.78 17.39
CA GLU A 107 0.91 12.78 17.70
C GLU A 107 1.63 11.55 17.10
N THR A 108 0.93 10.41 17.05
CA THR A 108 1.42 9.17 16.43
C THR A 108 1.62 9.33 14.93
N ILE A 109 0.63 9.89 14.22
CA ILE A 109 0.72 10.12 12.78
C ILE A 109 1.74 11.21 12.45
N GLU A 110 1.82 12.26 13.27
CA GLU A 110 2.83 13.31 13.15
C GLU A 110 4.25 12.76 13.31
N ALA A 111 4.50 11.93 14.31
CA ALA A 111 5.80 11.28 14.53
C ALA A 111 6.20 10.39 13.33
N MET A 112 5.26 9.57 12.84
CA MET A 112 5.45 8.69 11.69
C MET A 112 5.79 9.47 10.41
N ILE A 113 4.99 10.50 10.09
CA ILE A 113 5.19 11.34 8.90
C ILE A 113 6.51 12.11 9.02
N ALA A 114 6.85 12.61 10.21
CA ALA A 114 8.12 13.29 10.43
C ALA A 114 9.32 12.37 10.16
N VAL A 115 9.29 11.12 10.61
CA VAL A 115 10.36 10.15 10.29
C VAL A 115 10.42 9.86 8.79
N ALA A 116 9.29 9.64 8.13
CA ALA A 116 9.28 9.44 6.67
C ALA A 116 9.87 10.65 5.92
N ARG A 117 9.58 11.87 6.39
CA ARG A 117 10.12 13.13 5.85
C ARG A 117 11.61 13.27 6.09
N ASP A 118 12.07 13.01 7.31
CA ASP A 118 13.49 13.13 7.70
C ASP A 118 14.38 12.14 6.92
N ASN A 119 13.80 11.03 6.46
CA ASN A 119 14.51 9.98 5.71
C ASN A 119 14.25 10.00 4.19
N LEU A 120 13.65 11.06 3.64
CA LEU A 120 13.44 11.21 2.20
C LEU A 120 14.67 10.90 1.32
N PRO A 121 15.92 11.27 1.70
CA PRO A 121 17.10 10.91 0.91
C PRO A 121 17.25 9.41 0.63
N THR A 122 16.82 8.55 1.56
CA THR A 122 16.85 7.09 1.39
C THR A 122 15.83 6.64 0.34
N ALA A 123 14.61 7.19 0.37
CA ALA A 123 13.60 6.90 -0.64
C ALA A 123 13.98 7.47 -2.02
N HIS A 124 14.60 8.65 -2.08
CA HIS A 124 15.12 9.22 -3.33
C HIS A 124 16.27 8.38 -3.89
N LYS A 125 17.13 7.83 -3.03
CA LYS A 125 18.14 6.84 -3.44
C LYS A 125 17.49 5.60 -4.06
N ALA A 126 16.41 5.08 -3.47
CA ALA A 126 15.66 3.96 -4.05
C ALA A 126 15.14 4.27 -5.46
N MET A 127 14.58 5.46 -5.67
CA MET A 127 14.13 5.93 -6.99
C MET A 127 15.28 6.01 -7.99
N ALA A 128 16.43 6.57 -7.59
CA ALA A 128 17.62 6.65 -8.43
C ALA A 128 18.13 5.26 -8.84
N LEU A 129 18.15 4.29 -7.92
CA LEU A 129 18.55 2.90 -8.21
C LEU A 129 17.56 2.22 -9.17
N ILE A 130 16.26 2.47 -9.02
CA ILE A 130 15.24 1.99 -9.97
C ILE A 130 15.47 2.60 -11.36
N ALA A 131 15.71 3.91 -11.44
CA ALA A 131 16.06 4.56 -12.70
C ALA A 131 17.32 3.96 -13.34
N GLU A 132 18.39 3.77 -12.56
CA GLU A 132 19.63 3.12 -13.00
C GLU A 132 19.38 1.71 -13.55
N GLY A 133 18.58 0.91 -12.84
CA GLY A 133 18.26 -0.45 -13.28
C GLY A 133 17.48 -0.51 -14.61
N MET A 134 16.69 0.52 -14.91
CA MET A 134 16.03 0.70 -16.22
C MET A 134 16.94 1.33 -17.29
N GLY A 135 18.16 1.75 -16.95
CA GLY A 135 19.03 2.54 -17.82
C GLY A 135 18.53 3.98 -18.05
N ALA A 136 17.69 4.50 -17.15
CA ALA A 136 17.20 5.87 -17.16
C ALA A 136 18.07 6.78 -16.28
N THR A 137 18.08 8.08 -16.59
CA THR A 137 18.82 9.08 -15.79
C THR A 137 18.07 9.49 -14.52
N HIS A 138 16.74 9.55 -14.60
CA HIS A 138 15.86 9.95 -13.50
C HIS A 138 14.64 9.05 -13.44
N TYR A 139 14.10 8.89 -12.22
CA TYR A 139 12.82 8.26 -11.98
C TYR A 139 11.69 9.22 -12.35
N GLU A 140 10.61 8.68 -12.92
CA GLU A 140 9.51 9.48 -13.46
C GLU A 140 8.15 8.94 -13.01
N PRO A 141 7.06 9.73 -13.07
CA PRO A 141 5.73 9.28 -12.64
C PRO A 141 5.24 7.98 -13.31
N TRP A 142 5.62 7.77 -14.58
CA TRP A 142 5.29 6.56 -15.35
C TRP A 142 6.18 5.36 -15.01
N ASP A 143 7.13 5.49 -14.09
CA ASP A 143 7.94 4.38 -13.60
C ASP A 143 7.39 3.76 -12.32
N LYS A 144 6.34 4.33 -11.73
CA LYS A 144 5.73 3.86 -10.47
C LYS A 144 5.29 2.39 -10.47
N PHE A 145 4.79 1.92 -11.60
CA PHE A 145 4.34 0.54 -11.76
C PHE A 145 5.25 -0.24 -12.72
N ALA A 146 6.42 0.32 -13.05
CA ALA A 146 7.36 -0.34 -13.94
C ALA A 146 7.77 -1.69 -13.34
N PRO A 147 7.64 -2.79 -14.10
CA PRO A 147 8.12 -4.08 -13.68
C PRO A 147 9.65 -4.09 -13.67
N CYS A 148 10.25 -5.04 -12.96
CA CYS A 148 11.69 -5.27 -13.05
C CYS A 148 12.06 -5.50 -14.54
N PRO A 149 13.08 -4.79 -15.07
CA PRO A 149 13.54 -4.98 -16.44
C PRO A 149 13.92 -6.44 -16.70
N THR A 150 13.49 -6.97 -17.85
CA THR A 150 13.83 -8.34 -18.27
C THR A 150 15.33 -8.59 -18.42
N SER A 151 16.13 -7.54 -18.61
CA SER A 151 17.60 -7.62 -18.64
C SER A 151 18.21 -7.86 -17.26
N LEU A 152 17.52 -7.44 -16.19
CA LEU A 152 17.94 -7.64 -14.80
C LEU A 152 17.35 -8.92 -14.24
N SER A 153 16.10 -9.24 -14.57
CA SER A 153 15.47 -10.45 -14.07
C SER A 153 16.22 -11.68 -14.59
N ARG A 154 16.67 -12.54 -13.68
CA ARG A 154 17.28 -13.84 -14.05
C ARG A 154 16.26 -14.84 -14.58
N GLN A 155 15.00 -14.43 -14.72
CA GLN A 155 13.95 -15.22 -15.32
C GLN A 155 14.26 -15.39 -16.81
N GLU A 156 14.95 -16.47 -17.17
CA GLU A 156 14.93 -16.90 -18.57
C GLU A 156 13.47 -17.14 -18.96
N LYS A 157 13.14 -16.87 -20.23
CA LYS A 157 11.78 -16.83 -20.78
C LYS A 157 10.89 -18.07 -20.55
N ASN A 158 11.31 -19.12 -19.83
CA ASN A 158 10.49 -20.27 -19.46
C ASN A 158 11.00 -21.13 -18.26
N SER A 159 11.99 -20.74 -17.44
CA SER A 159 12.67 -21.71 -16.53
C SER A 159 12.29 -21.73 -15.04
N ASP A 160 11.54 -20.80 -14.44
CA ASP A 160 11.20 -20.87 -12.99
C ASP A 160 9.71 -20.61 -12.68
N LYS A 161 8.78 -21.24 -13.41
CA LYS A 161 7.39 -21.31 -12.90
C LYS A 161 7.36 -22.30 -11.76
N MET A 162 7.36 -21.80 -10.54
CA MET A 162 7.17 -22.63 -9.36
C MET A 162 5.75 -23.20 -9.37
N THR A 163 5.60 -24.50 -9.17
CA THR A 163 4.27 -25.09 -9.03
C THR A 163 3.64 -24.63 -7.72
N PHE A 164 2.31 -24.60 -7.65
CA PHE A 164 1.63 -24.21 -6.40
C PHE A 164 2.07 -25.04 -5.17
N PRO A 165 2.25 -26.38 -5.26
CA PRO A 165 2.80 -27.18 -4.17
C PRO A 165 4.21 -26.75 -3.70
N GLU A 166 5.08 -26.35 -4.63
CA GLU A 166 6.42 -25.85 -4.29
C GLU A 166 6.33 -24.47 -3.63
N ALA A 167 5.47 -23.59 -4.15
CA ALA A 167 5.26 -22.25 -3.60
C ALA A 167 4.67 -22.26 -2.20
N ILE A 168 3.64 -23.09 -1.95
CA ILE A 168 3.05 -23.19 -0.62
C ILE A 168 4.03 -23.83 0.38
N ASP A 169 4.86 -24.78 -0.05
CA ASP A 169 5.91 -25.36 0.80
C ASP A 169 7.01 -24.34 1.13
N LEU A 170 7.37 -23.48 0.17
CA LEU A 170 8.30 -22.38 0.38
C LEU A 170 7.76 -21.38 1.42
N VAL A 171 6.51 -20.93 1.28
CA VAL A 171 5.86 -20.05 2.28
C VAL A 171 5.77 -20.73 3.64
N ARG A 172 5.38 -22.01 3.68
CA ARG A 172 5.33 -22.82 4.92
C ARG A 172 6.70 -22.87 5.62
N LYS A 173 7.80 -23.07 4.86
CA LYS A 173 9.16 -23.08 5.40
C LYS A 173 9.57 -21.73 5.94
N ALA A 174 9.28 -20.65 5.22
CA ALA A 174 9.55 -19.28 5.68
C ALA A 174 8.77 -18.92 6.96
N PHE A 175 7.53 -19.37 7.07
CA PHE A 175 6.73 -19.18 8.29
C PHE A 175 7.29 -20.03 9.44
N SER A 176 7.67 -21.27 9.15
CA SER A 176 8.28 -22.19 10.13
C SER A 176 9.63 -21.71 10.64
N SER A 177 10.39 -20.94 9.84
CA SER A 177 11.69 -20.42 10.27
C SER A 177 11.59 -19.33 11.34
N PHE A 178 10.43 -18.68 11.47
CA PHE A 178 10.14 -17.83 12.63
C PHE A 178 9.58 -18.64 13.80
N HIS A 179 8.51 -19.42 13.58
CA HIS A 179 7.99 -20.31 14.60
C HIS A 179 7.26 -21.53 13.99
N PRO A 180 7.46 -22.76 14.51
CA PRO A 180 6.83 -23.97 13.96
C PRO A 180 5.31 -23.90 13.82
N ASP A 181 4.62 -23.24 14.76
CA ASP A 181 3.16 -23.10 14.74
C ASP A 181 2.66 -22.27 13.55
N MET A 182 3.46 -21.34 13.01
CA MET A 182 3.09 -20.63 11.78
C MET A 182 3.16 -21.53 10.55
N GLY A 183 4.11 -22.48 10.52
CA GLY A 183 4.13 -23.53 9.50
C GLY A 183 2.93 -24.48 9.62
N ALA A 184 2.61 -24.90 10.85
CA ALA A 184 1.46 -25.77 11.13
C ALA A 184 0.11 -25.10 10.79
N PHE A 185 0.03 -23.78 10.88
CA PHE A 185 -1.12 -23.01 10.39
C PHE A 185 -1.29 -23.16 8.88
N VAL A 186 -0.21 -23.09 8.09
CA VAL A 186 -0.27 -23.33 6.63
C VAL A 186 -0.76 -24.75 6.33
N ASP A 187 -0.29 -25.74 7.09
CA ASP A 187 -0.77 -27.12 6.97
C ASP A 187 -2.27 -27.25 7.29
N THR A 188 -2.76 -26.49 8.28
CA THR A 188 -4.19 -26.40 8.61
C THR A 188 -4.99 -25.81 7.44
N CYS A 189 -4.52 -24.73 6.83
CA CYS A 189 -5.16 -24.14 5.65
C CYS A 189 -5.27 -25.12 4.48
N LEU A 190 -4.23 -25.92 4.24
CA LEU A 190 -4.24 -26.97 3.21
C LEU A 190 -5.22 -28.09 3.55
N ALA A 191 -5.20 -28.59 4.78
CA ALA A 191 -6.10 -29.66 5.25
C ALA A 191 -7.58 -29.24 5.14
N ASP A 192 -7.87 -27.98 5.49
CA ASP A 192 -9.21 -27.41 5.47
C ASP A 192 -9.64 -26.84 4.11
N ARG A 193 -8.79 -26.96 3.08
CA ARG A 193 -9.03 -26.45 1.71
C ARG A 193 -9.35 -24.94 1.71
N MET A 194 -8.61 -24.18 2.49
CA MET A 194 -8.75 -22.73 2.62
C MET A 194 -8.11 -21.94 1.46
N ILE A 195 -7.46 -22.59 0.49
CA ILE A 195 -6.76 -21.89 -0.59
C ILE A 195 -7.31 -22.31 -1.95
N GLU A 196 -7.82 -21.34 -2.73
CA GLU A 196 -8.25 -21.53 -4.12
C GLU A 196 -7.32 -20.79 -5.07
N ALA A 197 -6.22 -21.46 -5.46
CA ALA A 197 -5.15 -20.88 -6.27
C ALA A 197 -5.30 -21.11 -7.79
N ARG A 198 -6.24 -21.96 -8.24
CA ARG A 198 -6.31 -22.36 -9.65
C ARG A 198 -6.73 -21.19 -10.53
N THR A 199 -6.12 -21.08 -11.71
CA THR A 199 -6.57 -20.17 -12.77
C THR A 199 -7.66 -20.87 -13.59
N LEU A 200 -8.88 -20.33 -13.59
CA LEU A 200 -10.04 -20.90 -14.28
C LEU A 200 -10.64 -19.87 -15.26
N PRO A 201 -11.21 -20.30 -16.40
CA PRO A 201 -11.93 -19.40 -17.29
C PRO A 201 -13.03 -18.63 -16.54
N GLY A 202 -13.01 -17.29 -16.62
CA GLY A 202 -13.99 -16.42 -15.96
C GLY A 202 -13.76 -16.18 -14.46
N LYS A 203 -12.68 -16.71 -13.87
CA LYS A 203 -12.29 -16.38 -12.49
C LYS A 203 -11.72 -14.96 -12.43
N THR A 204 -12.15 -14.18 -11.44
CA THR A 204 -11.61 -12.83 -11.18
C THR A 204 -10.09 -12.88 -10.96
N PRO A 205 -9.30 -11.98 -11.59
CA PRO A 205 -7.86 -11.88 -11.33
C PRO A 205 -7.56 -11.33 -9.93
N GLY A 206 -6.30 -11.39 -9.53
CA GLY A 206 -5.84 -10.89 -8.22
C GLY A 206 -5.89 -11.95 -7.11
N ALA A 207 -5.75 -11.47 -5.88
CA ALA A 207 -5.80 -12.26 -4.66
C ALA A 207 -6.47 -11.48 -3.52
N TYR A 208 -7.05 -12.20 -2.57
CA TYR A 208 -7.56 -11.65 -1.31
C TYR A 208 -7.81 -12.76 -0.28
N SER A 209 -7.84 -12.38 0.99
CA SER A 209 -8.35 -13.17 2.09
C SER A 209 -9.65 -12.55 2.60
N HIS A 210 -10.66 -13.38 2.91
CA HIS A 210 -11.94 -12.88 3.42
C HIS A 210 -12.40 -13.63 4.65
N SER A 211 -12.62 -12.89 5.75
CA SER A 211 -13.06 -13.45 7.03
C SER A 211 -14.55 -13.80 7.01
N PHE A 212 -14.87 -15.06 7.26
CA PHE A 212 -16.23 -15.54 7.48
C PHE A 212 -16.49 -15.67 8.99
N LEU A 213 -17.09 -14.63 9.59
CA LEU A 213 -17.33 -14.53 11.04
C LEU A 213 -17.95 -15.78 11.68
N ARG A 214 -18.91 -16.42 10.98
CA ARG A 214 -19.61 -17.62 11.50
C ARG A 214 -18.73 -18.85 11.58
N SER A 215 -17.86 -19.08 10.59
CA SER A 215 -16.97 -20.24 10.55
C SER A 215 -15.64 -19.98 11.23
N GLY A 216 -15.27 -18.71 11.44
CA GLY A 216 -13.92 -18.33 11.85
C GLY A 216 -12.87 -18.66 10.79
N LYS A 217 -13.26 -18.82 9.52
CA LYS A 217 -12.28 -19.13 8.47
C LYS A 217 -12.04 -17.89 7.63
N ALA A 218 -10.78 -17.68 7.25
CA ALA A 218 -10.38 -16.68 6.28
C ALA A 218 -9.72 -17.35 5.07
N PRO A 219 -10.50 -17.90 4.12
CA PRO A 219 -9.95 -18.51 2.92
C PRO A 219 -9.18 -17.50 2.08
N VAL A 220 -8.12 -17.99 1.45
CA VAL A 220 -7.30 -17.28 0.47
C VAL A 220 -7.80 -17.60 -0.94
N PHE A 221 -8.15 -16.56 -1.67
CA PHE A 221 -8.45 -16.61 -3.10
C PHE A 221 -7.26 -16.04 -3.86
N MET A 222 -6.78 -16.71 -4.91
CA MET A 222 -5.77 -16.13 -5.80
C MET A 222 -5.80 -16.75 -7.20
N SER A 223 -5.36 -16.01 -8.21
CA SER A 223 -5.07 -16.56 -9.55
C SER A 223 -3.57 -16.79 -9.71
N TYR A 224 -3.10 -18.00 -9.40
CA TYR A 224 -1.68 -18.36 -9.41
C TYR A 224 -1.20 -18.82 -10.80
N SER A 225 -0.09 -18.26 -11.26
CA SER A 225 0.57 -18.54 -12.55
C SER A 225 2.06 -18.91 -12.43
N GLY A 226 2.62 -18.92 -11.22
CA GLY A 226 3.95 -19.46 -10.93
C GLY A 226 5.06 -18.42 -10.70
N SER A 227 4.77 -17.12 -10.73
CA SER A 227 5.79 -16.08 -10.55
C SER A 227 6.12 -15.85 -9.08
N LEU A 228 7.34 -15.35 -8.80
CA LEU A 228 7.77 -15.03 -7.44
C LEU A 228 6.86 -13.99 -6.77
N ASP A 229 6.43 -12.96 -7.50
CA ASP A 229 5.50 -11.95 -7.01
C ASP A 229 4.21 -12.58 -6.46
N GLN A 230 3.71 -13.63 -7.11
CA GLN A 230 2.52 -14.35 -6.63
C GLN A 230 2.79 -15.24 -5.42
N ILE A 231 4.03 -15.67 -5.18
CA ILE A 231 4.41 -16.36 -3.94
C ILE A 231 4.41 -15.35 -2.78
N PHE A 232 4.89 -14.13 -3.01
CA PHE A 232 4.74 -13.03 -2.05
C PHE A 232 3.27 -12.70 -1.79
N THR A 233 2.45 -12.61 -2.84
CA THR A 233 0.99 -12.46 -2.67
C THR A 233 0.39 -13.60 -1.85
N LEU A 234 0.79 -14.86 -2.09
CA LEU A 234 0.33 -15.99 -1.28
C LEU A 234 0.73 -15.84 0.20
N ALA A 235 1.96 -15.41 0.49
CA ALA A 235 2.42 -15.14 1.85
C ALA A 235 1.63 -14.00 2.52
N HIS A 236 1.34 -12.93 1.76
CA HIS A 236 0.52 -11.80 2.18
C HIS A 236 -0.88 -12.26 2.62
N GLU A 237 -1.59 -12.99 1.75
CA GLU A 237 -2.95 -13.44 2.05
C GLU A 237 -3.01 -14.49 3.16
N LEU A 238 -1.98 -15.34 3.28
CA LEU A 238 -1.85 -16.24 4.43
C LEU A 238 -1.60 -15.49 5.73
N GLY A 239 -0.94 -14.32 5.69
CA GLY A 239 -0.82 -13.43 6.83
C GLY A 239 -2.18 -12.90 7.30
N HIS A 240 -3.03 -12.39 6.39
CA HIS A 240 -4.41 -12.02 6.74
C HIS A 240 -5.21 -13.22 7.29
N SER A 241 -5.04 -14.38 6.66
CA SER A 241 -5.68 -15.62 7.13
C SER A 241 -5.24 -15.98 8.55
N LEU A 242 -3.96 -15.87 8.87
CA LEU A 242 -3.38 -16.10 10.20
C LEU A 242 -3.91 -15.10 11.22
N HIS A 243 -4.04 -13.82 10.83
CA HIS A 243 -4.59 -12.78 11.70
C HIS A 243 -6.02 -13.13 12.12
N THR A 244 -6.88 -13.42 11.14
CA THR A 244 -8.25 -13.87 11.42
C THR A 244 -8.26 -15.15 12.25
N TYR A 245 -7.43 -16.14 11.88
CA TYR A 245 -7.33 -17.41 12.59
C TYR A 245 -6.99 -17.22 14.08
N SER A 246 -6.06 -16.31 14.35
CA SER A 246 -5.61 -15.96 15.70
C SER A 246 -6.71 -15.33 16.54
N MET A 247 -7.75 -14.74 15.94
CA MET A 247 -8.84 -14.05 16.63
C MET A 247 -10.13 -14.87 16.75
N ASN A 248 -10.15 -16.11 16.25
CA ASN A 248 -11.37 -16.90 16.06
C ASN A 248 -12.17 -17.27 17.31
N ASP A 249 -11.51 -17.33 18.46
CA ASP A 249 -12.13 -17.61 19.76
C ASP A 249 -12.65 -16.35 20.47
N LEU A 250 -12.33 -15.15 19.95
CA LEU A 250 -12.76 -13.88 20.54
C LEU A 250 -14.24 -13.58 20.24
N PRO A 251 -14.93 -12.73 21.01
CA PRO A 251 -16.25 -12.22 20.64
C PRO A 251 -16.22 -11.52 19.27
N VAL A 252 -17.29 -11.65 18.46
CA VAL A 252 -17.36 -11.10 17.09
C VAL A 252 -16.99 -9.60 17.03
N ILE A 253 -17.44 -8.80 17.99
CA ILE A 253 -17.16 -7.36 18.06
C ILE A 253 -15.67 -7.04 18.29
N GLN A 254 -14.87 -8.01 18.79
CA GLN A 254 -13.43 -7.86 19.00
C GLN A 254 -12.59 -8.41 17.85
N ARG A 255 -13.24 -8.93 16.78
CA ARG A 255 -12.56 -9.47 15.60
C ARG A 255 -12.49 -8.48 14.44
N ASP A 256 -13.20 -7.37 14.57
CA ASP A 256 -13.13 -6.26 13.62
C ASP A 256 -12.00 -5.33 14.04
N TYR A 257 -11.05 -5.06 13.15
CA TYR A 257 -9.86 -4.27 13.46
C TYR A 257 -9.61 -3.18 12.41
N PRO A 258 -9.06 -2.02 12.82
CA PRO A 258 -8.83 -0.90 11.91
C PRO A 258 -7.84 -1.22 10.78
N MET A 259 -7.97 -0.48 9.67
CA MET A 259 -7.08 -0.61 8.51
C MET A 259 -5.59 -0.42 8.84
N THR A 260 -5.27 0.43 9.83
CA THR A 260 -3.89 0.70 10.28
C THR A 260 -3.15 -0.56 10.71
N VAL A 261 -3.85 -1.51 11.34
CA VAL A 261 -3.26 -2.76 11.86
C VAL A 261 -3.66 -3.98 11.03
N ALA A 262 -4.56 -3.83 10.06
CA ALA A 262 -5.00 -4.92 9.19
C ALA A 262 -3.88 -5.50 8.32
N GLU A 263 -2.93 -4.66 7.94
CA GLU A 263 -1.78 -5.01 7.11
C GLU A 263 -0.58 -5.52 7.94
N THR A 264 -0.73 -5.73 9.24
CA THR A 264 0.38 -6.16 10.11
C THR A 264 0.84 -7.57 9.73
N ALA A 265 -0.08 -8.54 9.77
CA ALA A 265 0.28 -9.95 9.58
C ALA A 265 0.64 -10.28 8.13
N SER A 266 -0.01 -9.63 7.17
CA SER A 266 0.26 -9.79 5.73
C SER A 266 1.67 -9.33 5.37
N ASN A 267 2.05 -8.11 5.76
CA ASN A 267 3.41 -7.59 5.53
C ASN A 267 4.47 -8.38 6.31
N VAL A 268 4.20 -8.79 7.55
CA VAL A 268 5.12 -9.68 8.29
C VAL A 268 5.32 -11.01 7.55
N GLY A 269 4.25 -11.58 6.98
CA GLY A 269 4.33 -12.79 6.16
C GLY A 269 5.25 -12.63 4.95
N GLU A 270 5.15 -11.52 4.22
CA GLU A 270 6.06 -11.19 3.13
C GLU A 270 7.51 -11.00 3.60
N MET A 271 7.73 -10.28 4.71
CA MET A 271 9.07 -10.05 5.26
C MET A 271 9.73 -11.35 5.74
N LEU A 272 8.96 -12.28 6.29
CA LEU A 272 9.43 -13.63 6.62
C LEU A 272 9.86 -14.40 5.38
N LEU A 273 9.07 -14.35 4.30
CA LEU A 273 9.44 -14.97 3.02
C LEU A 273 10.71 -14.34 2.44
N SER A 274 10.78 -13.01 2.39
CA SER A 274 11.96 -12.27 1.92
C SER A 274 13.21 -12.63 2.72
N GLY A 275 13.13 -12.57 4.06
CA GLY A 275 14.25 -12.92 4.94
C GLY A 275 14.68 -14.39 4.82
N TYR A 276 13.73 -15.31 4.66
CA TYR A 276 14.02 -16.72 4.43
C TYR A 276 14.77 -16.94 3.09
N LEU A 277 14.30 -16.31 2.00
CA LEU A 277 14.95 -16.41 0.69
C LEU A 277 16.38 -15.85 0.73
N GLN A 278 16.59 -14.71 1.40
CA GLN A 278 17.92 -14.11 1.56
C GLN A 278 18.90 -15.00 2.32
N GLN A 279 18.43 -15.75 3.33
CA GLN A 279 19.28 -16.67 4.09
C GLN A 279 19.66 -17.92 3.28
N GLN A 280 18.81 -18.39 2.37
CA GLN A 280 19.06 -19.60 1.59
C GLN A 280 20.00 -19.36 0.39
N ASP A 281 20.09 -18.12 -0.12
CA ASP A 281 21.00 -17.77 -1.22
C ASP A 281 21.67 -16.41 -1.00
N THR A 282 22.79 -16.41 -0.27
CA THR A 282 23.59 -15.19 -0.01
C THR A 282 24.21 -14.57 -1.27
N SER A 283 24.12 -15.23 -2.44
CA SER A 283 24.65 -14.75 -3.72
C SER A 283 23.56 -14.14 -4.63
N LYS A 284 22.29 -14.22 -4.22
CA LYS A 284 21.13 -13.78 -5.00
C LYS A 284 20.04 -13.24 -4.08
N THR A 285 20.16 -11.98 -3.66
CA THR A 285 18.92 -11.23 -3.48
C THR A 285 18.23 -11.23 -4.84
N ASP A 286 17.05 -11.85 -4.97
CA ASP A 286 16.32 -11.79 -6.23
C ASP A 286 16.05 -10.32 -6.54
N ILE A 287 16.63 -9.85 -7.63
CA ILE A 287 16.51 -8.47 -8.07
C ILE A 287 15.05 -8.10 -8.33
N VAL A 288 14.20 -9.07 -8.71
CA VAL A 288 12.76 -8.87 -8.90
C VAL A 288 12.06 -8.56 -7.58
N THR A 289 12.34 -9.34 -6.53
CA THR A 289 11.80 -9.06 -5.19
C THR A 289 12.30 -7.73 -4.65
N SER A 290 13.59 -7.45 -4.82
CA SER A 290 14.18 -6.20 -4.35
C SER A 290 13.59 -5.00 -5.09
N TRP A 291 13.33 -5.14 -6.39
CA TRP A 291 12.64 -4.15 -7.20
C TRP A 291 11.24 -3.85 -6.67
N ALA A 292 10.45 -4.89 -6.40
CA ALA A 292 9.12 -4.75 -5.81
C ALA A 292 9.18 -4.09 -4.43
N ASP A 293 10.15 -4.46 -3.58
CA ASP A 293 10.39 -3.84 -2.28
C ASP A 293 10.67 -2.33 -2.40
N MET A 294 11.46 -1.91 -3.40
CA MET A 294 11.71 -0.48 -3.65
C MET A 294 10.45 0.25 -4.08
N GLN A 295 9.70 -0.30 -5.04
CA GLN A 295 8.45 0.30 -5.53
C GLN A 295 7.40 0.41 -4.41
N ASN A 296 7.26 -0.62 -3.58
CA ASN A 296 6.38 -0.63 -2.42
C ASN A 296 6.81 0.42 -1.39
N GLY A 297 8.10 0.47 -1.04
CA GLY A 297 8.63 1.47 -0.12
C GLY A 297 8.41 2.90 -0.62
N ILE A 298 8.67 3.17 -1.91
CA ILE A 298 8.37 4.48 -2.54
C ILE A 298 6.85 4.78 -2.45
N GLY A 299 6.00 3.78 -2.72
CA GLY A 299 4.55 3.91 -2.60
C GLY A 299 4.09 4.30 -1.19
N TYR A 300 4.56 3.59 -0.16
CA TYR A 300 4.12 3.79 1.22
C TYR A 300 4.82 4.97 1.92
N LEU A 301 6.10 5.21 1.65
CA LEU A 301 6.91 6.19 2.39
C LEU A 301 7.02 7.55 1.70
N VAL A 302 6.62 7.65 0.43
CA VAL A 302 6.62 8.92 -0.31
C VAL A 302 5.24 9.24 -0.86
N ASN A 303 4.65 8.33 -1.65
CA ASN A 303 3.40 8.64 -2.35
C ASN A 303 2.21 8.78 -1.38
N ILE A 304 2.11 7.95 -0.35
CA ILE A 304 1.04 8.06 0.66
C ILE A 304 1.17 9.35 1.49
N PRO A 305 2.34 9.70 2.06
CA PRO A 305 2.50 10.96 2.77
C PRO A 305 2.28 12.20 1.89
N LEU A 306 2.63 12.16 0.60
CA LEU A 306 2.26 13.20 -0.36
C LEU A 306 0.74 13.39 -0.45
N ARG A 307 -0.01 12.30 -0.57
CA ARG A 307 -1.49 12.38 -0.62
C ARG A 307 -2.04 12.94 0.68
N TYR A 308 -1.49 12.55 1.81
CA TYR A 308 -1.88 13.09 3.12
C TYR A 308 -1.61 14.60 3.20
N GLU A 309 -0.44 15.06 2.73
CA GLU A 309 -0.06 16.48 2.69
C GLU A 309 -1.01 17.30 1.80
N PHE A 310 -1.33 16.80 0.61
CA PHE A 310 -2.30 17.44 -0.29
C PHE A 310 -3.70 17.51 0.34
N GLU A 311 -4.20 16.38 0.86
CA GLU A 311 -5.54 16.32 1.43
C GLU A 311 -5.64 17.24 2.66
N LYS A 312 -4.62 17.26 3.51
CA LYS A 312 -4.54 18.19 4.66
C LYS A 312 -4.63 19.64 4.19
N ALA A 313 -3.88 20.04 3.18
CA ALA A 313 -3.90 21.40 2.63
C ALA A 313 -5.26 21.77 2.02
N LEU A 314 -5.92 20.82 1.33
CA LEU A 314 -7.29 20.99 0.84
C LEU A 314 -8.25 21.31 1.99
N TYR A 315 -8.27 20.53 3.07
CA TYR A 315 -9.17 20.79 4.21
C TYR A 315 -8.82 22.05 4.98
N GLU A 316 -7.54 22.41 5.08
CA GLU A 316 -7.10 23.66 5.72
C GLU A 316 -7.61 24.87 4.93
N ARG A 317 -7.35 24.94 3.62
CA ARG A 317 -7.81 26.05 2.77
C ARG A 317 -9.33 26.06 2.61
N ARG A 318 -9.96 24.89 2.46
CA ARG A 318 -11.41 24.79 2.22
C ARG A 318 -12.26 25.37 3.35
N GLN A 319 -11.72 25.49 4.57
CA GLN A 319 -12.41 26.17 5.67
C GLN A 319 -12.74 27.62 5.35
N ASP A 320 -11.89 28.32 4.58
CA ASP A 320 -12.01 29.75 4.33
C ASP A 320 -12.40 30.09 2.88
N GLU A 321 -12.12 29.20 1.93
CA GLU A 321 -12.33 29.47 0.50
C GLU A 321 -12.81 28.25 -0.31
N PHE A 322 -13.18 28.51 -1.56
CA PHE A 322 -13.40 27.48 -2.57
C PHE A 322 -12.14 27.38 -3.44
N LEU A 323 -11.59 26.18 -3.61
CA LEU A 323 -10.36 25.95 -4.36
C LEU A 323 -10.69 25.67 -5.84
N THR A 324 -10.11 26.47 -6.73
CA THR A 324 -10.21 26.26 -8.18
C THR A 324 -9.32 25.09 -8.64
N PRO A 325 -9.48 24.58 -9.89
CA PRO A 325 -8.55 23.58 -10.42
C PRO A 325 -7.08 24.02 -10.41
N ASN A 326 -6.80 25.32 -10.54
CA ASN A 326 -5.44 25.83 -10.45
C ASN A 326 -4.92 25.77 -9.01
N ASP A 327 -5.74 26.13 -8.01
CA ASP A 327 -5.37 26.01 -6.60
C ASP A 327 -5.04 24.56 -6.22
N LEU A 328 -5.89 23.61 -6.64
CA LEU A 328 -5.69 22.18 -6.38
C LEU A 328 -4.43 21.64 -7.07
N ARG A 329 -4.16 22.10 -8.30
CA ARG A 329 -2.92 21.79 -9.01
C ARG A 329 -1.71 22.33 -8.26
N GLU A 330 -1.74 23.57 -7.80
CA GLU A 330 -0.63 24.18 -7.05
C GLU A 330 -0.35 23.43 -5.75
N GLU A 331 -1.37 23.08 -4.97
CA GLU A 331 -1.19 22.29 -3.75
C GLU A 331 -0.64 20.89 -4.04
N MET A 332 -1.11 20.24 -5.11
CA MET A 332 -0.59 18.93 -5.52
C MET A 332 0.87 19.01 -5.95
N LEU A 333 1.24 20.04 -6.71
CA LEU A 333 2.63 20.27 -7.13
C LEU A 333 3.54 20.62 -5.94
N ARG A 334 3.03 21.34 -4.93
CA ARG A 334 3.74 21.59 -3.66
C ARG A 334 3.97 20.29 -2.89
N ALA A 335 2.96 19.42 -2.80
CA ALA A 335 3.10 18.12 -2.16
C ALA A 335 4.08 17.21 -2.92
N HIS A 336 4.08 17.25 -4.25
CA HIS A 336 5.09 16.59 -5.10
C HIS A 336 6.49 17.09 -4.80
N GLU A 337 6.71 18.41 -4.77
CA GLU A 337 8.02 18.99 -4.44
C GLU A 337 8.50 18.55 -3.06
N LEU A 338 7.62 18.58 -2.05
CA LEU A 338 7.98 18.24 -0.68
C LEU A 338 8.44 16.78 -0.53
N TRP A 339 7.75 15.85 -1.19
CA TRP A 339 7.95 14.41 -0.95
C TRP A 339 8.83 13.76 -2.01
N TYR A 340 8.62 14.06 -3.29
CA TYR A 340 9.46 13.52 -4.35
C TYR A 340 10.72 14.37 -4.57
N GLY A 341 10.65 15.70 -4.45
CA GLY A 341 11.79 16.61 -4.64
C GLY A 341 12.64 16.24 -5.86
N ASP A 342 13.96 16.20 -5.67
CA ASP A 342 14.92 15.80 -6.71
C ASP A 342 14.90 14.29 -7.04
N GLY A 343 14.16 13.48 -6.28
CA GLY A 343 14.00 12.05 -6.53
C GLY A 343 13.14 11.72 -7.76
N MET A 344 12.32 12.66 -8.24
CA MET A 344 11.52 12.51 -9.46
C MET A 344 11.42 13.83 -10.22
N GLU A 345 11.87 13.82 -11.48
CA GLU A 345 12.01 15.05 -12.28
C GLU A 345 10.65 15.63 -12.70
N THR A 346 9.76 14.79 -13.25
CA THR A 346 8.42 15.24 -13.66
C THR A 346 7.44 15.19 -12.49
N LYS A 347 6.71 16.29 -12.26
CA LYS A 347 5.60 16.35 -11.29
C LYS A 347 4.27 16.02 -11.97
N ASP A 348 3.32 15.49 -11.19
CA ASP A 348 1.98 15.17 -11.68
C ASP A 348 0.95 16.25 -11.28
N PRO A 349 0.57 17.17 -12.20
CA PRO A 349 -0.36 18.25 -11.90
C PRO A 349 -1.82 17.79 -11.77
N MET A 350 -2.17 16.59 -12.24
CA MET A 350 -3.55 16.08 -12.23
C MET A 350 -3.75 14.94 -11.24
N PHE A 351 -2.75 14.60 -10.42
CA PHE A 351 -2.86 13.49 -9.47
C PHE A 351 -4.01 13.66 -8.46
N TRP A 352 -4.36 14.90 -8.11
CA TRP A 352 -5.52 15.20 -7.26
C TRP A 352 -6.86 14.84 -7.93
N ALA A 353 -6.90 14.92 -9.25
CA ALA A 353 -8.08 14.55 -10.04
C ALA A 353 -8.10 13.05 -10.32
N SER A 354 -6.98 12.44 -10.71
CA SER A 354 -6.95 11.03 -11.13
C SER A 354 -7.02 10.03 -9.99
N LYS A 355 -6.63 10.43 -8.76
CA LYS A 355 -6.64 9.52 -7.61
C LYS A 355 -7.99 9.50 -6.90
N GLN A 356 -8.73 8.42 -7.12
CA GLN A 356 -10.09 8.20 -6.58
C GLN A 356 -10.23 8.34 -5.05
N HIS A 357 -9.18 8.07 -4.26
CA HIS A 357 -9.26 8.08 -2.79
C HIS A 357 -9.64 9.44 -2.21
N PHE A 358 -9.34 10.54 -2.90
CA PHE A 358 -9.73 11.88 -2.46
C PHE A 358 -11.25 12.13 -2.59
N HIS A 359 -11.92 11.33 -3.42
CA HIS A 359 -13.32 11.52 -3.85
C HIS A 359 -14.30 10.56 -3.19
N PHE A 360 -13.82 9.62 -2.36
CA PHE A 360 -14.69 8.75 -1.57
C PHE A 360 -15.59 9.62 -0.68
N SER A 361 -16.89 9.30 -0.62
CA SER A 361 -17.86 10.02 0.21
C SER A 361 -17.78 9.54 1.67
N ASP A 362 -17.73 8.25 1.89
CA ASP A 362 -17.76 7.60 3.21
C ASP A 362 -16.48 7.78 4.03
N ILE A 363 -15.32 7.96 3.38
CA ILE A 363 -14.02 8.00 4.04
C ILE A 363 -13.17 9.19 3.59
N SER A 364 -12.49 9.84 4.55
CA SER A 364 -11.47 10.87 4.32
C SER A 364 -10.12 10.40 4.86
N PHE A 365 -9.01 10.89 4.31
CA PHE A 365 -7.66 10.51 4.73
C PHE A 365 -7.40 9.00 4.69
N TYR A 366 -8.04 8.29 3.75
CA TYR A 366 -7.88 6.85 3.49
C TYR A 366 -6.42 6.39 3.29
N ASN A 367 -5.53 7.34 3.01
CA ASN A 367 -4.18 7.06 2.56
C ASN A 367 -3.22 6.70 3.71
N PHE A 368 -3.20 7.47 4.81
CA PHE A 368 -2.18 7.27 5.86
C PHE A 368 -2.19 5.89 6.54
N PRO A 369 -3.34 5.17 6.67
CA PRO A 369 -3.34 3.84 7.26
C PRO A 369 -2.43 2.84 6.56
N TYR A 370 -2.17 2.99 5.26
CA TYR A 370 -1.25 2.14 4.52
C TYR A 370 0.22 2.37 4.91
N ALA A 371 0.64 3.64 5.00
CA ALA A 371 1.99 3.97 5.46
C ALA A 371 2.19 3.53 6.92
N PHE A 372 1.16 3.72 7.75
CA PHE A 372 1.14 3.22 9.12
C PHE A 372 1.30 1.71 9.16
N GLY A 373 0.47 0.96 8.43
CA GLY A 373 0.52 -0.50 8.43
C GLY A 373 1.87 -1.03 7.98
N TYR A 374 2.45 -0.45 6.94
CA TYR A 374 3.77 -0.83 6.44
C TYR A 374 4.90 -0.59 7.46
N LEU A 375 4.95 0.59 8.10
CA LEU A 375 5.96 0.89 9.11
C LEU A 375 5.70 0.14 10.42
N PHE A 376 4.45 -0.03 10.83
CA PHE A 376 4.10 -0.80 12.02
C PHE A 376 4.49 -2.27 11.85
N ALA A 377 4.18 -2.88 10.71
CA ALA A 377 4.61 -4.24 10.36
C ALA A 377 6.15 -4.36 10.32
N SER A 378 6.85 -3.38 9.75
CA SER A 378 8.32 -3.33 9.76
C SER A 378 8.89 -3.29 11.18
N GLY A 379 8.25 -2.56 12.09
CA GLY A 379 8.63 -2.50 13.51
C GLY A 379 8.36 -3.81 14.25
N VAL A 380 7.22 -4.46 13.98
CA VAL A 380 6.93 -5.81 14.48
C VAL A 380 7.96 -6.82 13.96
N TYR A 381 8.33 -6.73 12.68
CA TYR A 381 9.36 -7.57 12.10
C TYR A 381 10.74 -7.32 12.70
N SER A 382 11.09 -6.07 13.02
CA SER A 382 12.32 -5.75 13.76
C SER A 382 12.37 -6.49 15.11
N LYS A 383 11.24 -6.60 15.83
CA LYS A 383 11.16 -7.42 17.06
C LYS A 383 11.33 -8.91 16.81
N ILE A 384 10.83 -9.42 15.68
CA ILE A 384 11.08 -10.80 15.24
C ILE A 384 12.58 -11.03 15.00
N LEU A 385 13.27 -10.09 14.35
CA LEU A 385 14.72 -10.19 14.12
C LEU A 385 15.53 -10.14 15.43
N GLU A 386 15.12 -9.29 16.38
CA GLU A 386 15.78 -9.11 17.67
C GLU A 386 15.64 -10.33 18.59
N GLN A 387 14.42 -10.88 18.68
CA GLN A 387 14.06 -11.87 19.71
C GLN A 387 13.86 -13.28 19.13
N GLY A 388 13.83 -13.44 17.81
CA GLY A 388 13.59 -14.72 17.15
C GLY A 388 12.26 -15.34 17.55
N SER A 389 12.24 -16.68 17.68
CA SER A 389 11.05 -17.46 18.01
C SER A 389 10.40 -17.09 19.34
N ASP A 390 11.16 -16.52 20.28
CA ASP A 390 10.64 -16.15 21.62
C ASP A 390 9.61 -15.03 21.57
N PHE A 391 9.58 -14.25 20.48
CA PHE A 391 8.59 -13.21 20.26
C PHE A 391 7.23 -13.73 19.77
N TYR A 392 7.15 -14.99 19.32
CA TYR A 392 5.92 -15.56 18.76
C TYR A 392 4.68 -15.39 19.66
N PRO A 393 4.73 -15.65 20.98
CA PRO A 393 3.56 -15.43 21.84
C PRO A 393 3.12 -13.96 21.90
N ALA A 394 4.06 -13.01 21.89
CA ALA A 394 3.76 -11.58 21.88
C ALA A 394 3.16 -11.16 20.53
N TYR A 395 3.71 -11.66 19.42
CA TYR A 395 3.16 -11.44 18.08
C TYR A 395 1.71 -11.92 17.95
N ILE A 396 1.41 -13.16 18.38
CA ILE A 396 0.03 -13.68 18.32
C ILE A 396 -0.90 -12.89 19.24
N ASN A 397 -0.45 -12.51 20.43
CA ASN A 397 -1.27 -11.69 21.33
C ASN A 397 -1.49 -10.27 20.80
N LEU A 398 -0.52 -9.70 20.08
CA LEU A 398 -0.67 -8.44 19.35
C LEU A 398 -1.79 -8.57 18.31
N LEU A 399 -1.74 -9.58 17.44
CA LEU A 399 -2.80 -9.83 16.45
C LEU A 399 -4.18 -10.02 17.09
N ARG A 400 -4.24 -10.69 18.25
CA ARG A 400 -5.48 -10.92 19.00
C ARG A 400 -6.09 -9.66 19.59
N ASP A 401 -5.27 -8.67 19.92
CA ASP A 401 -5.73 -7.46 20.57
C ASP A 401 -6.10 -6.34 19.58
N THR A 402 -5.83 -6.50 18.28
CA THR A 402 -6.03 -5.46 17.26
C THR A 402 -7.47 -4.94 17.18
N GLY A 403 -8.46 -5.80 17.44
CA GLY A 403 -9.88 -5.42 17.39
C GLY A 403 -10.44 -4.87 18.70
N ARG A 404 -9.60 -4.61 19.72
CA ARG A 404 -10.06 -4.12 21.03
C ARG A 404 -9.14 -3.11 21.72
N MET A 405 -8.05 -2.69 21.07
CA MET A 405 -7.08 -1.75 21.60
C MET A 405 -6.77 -0.67 20.56
N SER A 406 -6.38 0.51 21.03
CA SER A 406 -5.74 1.52 20.17
C SER A 406 -4.38 1.01 19.69
N ALA A 407 -3.85 1.57 18.60
CA ALA A 407 -2.54 1.19 18.11
C ALA A 407 -1.43 1.49 19.13
N GLU A 408 -1.56 2.59 19.88
CA GLU A 408 -0.63 2.96 20.95
C GLU A 408 -0.65 1.94 22.09
N ASP A 409 -1.84 1.52 22.54
CA ASP A 409 -1.96 0.53 23.62
C ASP A 409 -1.42 -0.85 23.17
N LEU A 410 -1.64 -1.24 21.91
CA LEU A 410 -1.07 -2.45 21.32
C LEU A 410 0.45 -2.44 21.36
N ALA A 411 1.05 -1.36 20.85
CA ALA A 411 2.49 -1.20 20.78
C ALA A 411 3.11 -1.15 22.18
N ALA A 412 2.52 -0.40 23.10
CA ALA A 412 3.00 -0.31 24.48
C ALA A 412 2.95 -1.67 25.17
N LYS A 413 1.86 -2.42 24.98
CA LYS A 413 1.66 -3.72 25.64
C LYS A 413 2.54 -4.83 25.07
N HIS A 414 2.64 -4.95 23.74
CA HIS A 414 3.23 -6.12 23.09
C HIS A 414 4.63 -5.87 22.51
N LEU A 415 4.96 -4.62 22.20
CA LEU A 415 6.26 -4.24 21.65
C LEU A 415 7.13 -3.48 22.65
N GLY A 416 6.53 -2.95 23.73
CA GLY A 416 7.21 -2.13 24.73
C GLY A 416 7.64 -0.76 24.21
N VAL A 417 6.90 -0.19 23.25
CA VAL A 417 7.25 1.06 22.57
C VAL A 417 6.10 2.07 22.61
N ASP A 418 6.44 3.36 22.54
CA ASP A 418 5.49 4.46 22.45
C ASP A 418 5.44 4.98 21.00
N LEU A 419 4.29 4.82 20.33
CA LEU A 419 4.11 5.24 18.95
C LEU A 419 4.05 6.77 18.76
N THR A 420 3.92 7.53 19.84
CA THR A 420 4.01 9.01 19.77
C THR A 420 5.45 9.49 19.65
N GLN A 421 6.44 8.60 19.80
CA GLN A 421 7.87 8.89 19.70
C GLN A 421 8.44 8.44 18.35
N LYS A 422 9.47 9.16 17.87
CA LYS A 422 10.11 8.86 16.58
C LYS A 422 10.88 7.54 16.56
N ASP A 423 11.40 7.06 17.69
CA ASP A 423 12.35 5.94 17.74
C ASP A 423 11.80 4.64 17.15
N PHE A 424 10.53 4.32 17.41
CA PHE A 424 9.87 3.16 16.82
C PHE A 424 9.80 3.28 15.30
N TRP A 425 9.30 4.43 14.82
CA TRP A 425 9.16 4.70 13.38
C TRP A 425 10.51 4.71 12.66
N GLN A 426 11.56 5.22 13.29
CA GLN A 426 12.91 5.20 12.74
C GLN A 426 13.42 3.77 12.61
N THR A 427 13.28 2.97 13.67
CA THR A 427 13.63 1.53 13.65
C THR A 427 12.89 0.79 12.53
N SER A 428 11.60 1.10 12.34
CA SER A 428 10.81 0.55 11.24
C SER A 428 11.30 1.01 9.86
N TYR A 429 11.67 2.29 9.72
CA TYR A 429 12.19 2.83 8.47
C TYR A 429 13.56 2.23 8.11
N ASP A 430 14.39 1.94 9.11
CA ASP A 430 15.73 1.37 8.92
C ASP A 430 15.69 -0.01 8.24
N ILE A 431 14.58 -0.75 8.36
CA ILE A 431 14.33 -1.97 7.58
C ILE A 431 14.28 -1.66 6.08
N PHE A 432 13.58 -0.59 5.68
CA PHE A 432 13.58 -0.15 4.29
C PHE A 432 14.96 0.37 3.86
N ALA A 433 15.64 1.13 4.72
CA ALA A 433 17.01 1.60 4.42
C ALA A 433 17.99 0.44 4.16
N GLN A 434 17.88 -0.65 4.92
CA GLN A 434 18.66 -1.86 4.69
C GLN A 434 18.30 -2.51 3.35
N LYS A 435 17.01 -2.62 3.02
CA LYS A 435 16.56 -3.13 1.70
C LYS A 435 17.11 -2.30 0.54
N VAL A 436 17.18 -0.97 0.68
CA VAL A 436 17.79 -0.08 -0.33
C VAL A 436 19.27 -0.39 -0.51
N ALA A 437 20.01 -0.59 0.59
CA ALA A 437 21.42 -0.97 0.53
C ALA A 437 21.63 -2.36 -0.10
N ASP A 438 20.74 -3.31 0.16
CA ASP A 438 20.78 -4.65 -0.42
C ASP A 438 20.50 -4.61 -1.92
N PHE A 439 19.51 -3.81 -2.34
CA PHE A 439 19.17 -3.62 -3.74
C PHE A 439 20.32 -2.97 -4.53
N GLU A 440 20.98 -1.97 -3.96
CA GLU A 440 22.16 -1.35 -4.57
C GLU A 440 23.29 -2.37 -4.80
N ARG A 441 23.55 -3.24 -3.81
CA ARG A 441 24.55 -4.31 -3.96
C ARG A 441 24.15 -5.32 -5.03
N ALA A 442 22.87 -5.67 -5.09
CA ALA A 442 22.34 -6.58 -6.10
C ALA A 442 22.46 -6.03 -7.52
N LEU A 443 22.22 -4.72 -7.72
CA LEU A 443 22.36 -4.05 -9.02
C LEU A 443 23.81 -3.99 -9.50
N LYS A 444 24.76 -3.73 -8.59
CA LYS A 444 26.19 -3.59 -8.94
C LYS A 444 26.90 -4.92 -9.22
N GLY A 445 26.26 -6.06 -8.89
CA GLY A 445 26.76 -7.39 -9.17
C GLY A 445 28.10 -7.68 -8.47
N ASN A 446 28.10 -7.73 -7.13
CA ASN A 446 29.25 -8.00 -6.24
C ASN A 446 30.55 -7.27 -6.57
#